data_AF-A0A7W3JG58-F1
#
_entry.id   AF-A0A7W3JG58-F1
#
_cell.length_a   1.000
_cell.length_b   1.000
_cell.length_c   1.000
_cell.angle_alpha   90.00
_cell.angle_beta   90.00
_cell.angle_gamma   90.00
#
_symmetry.space_group_name_H-M   'P 1'
#
loop_
_entity.id
_entity.type
_entity.pdbx_description
1 polymer ?
#
loop_
_entity_poly.entity_id
_entity_poly.type
_entity_poly.pdbx_seq_one_letter_code
_entity_poly.pdbx_strand_id
1 'polypeptide(L)'
;MRVSVPRWLIVLLAAVFSCYHLVLAGVSLDRFDDPWPVLACMVAYATATVAALWPSRRAAMPAWTAAFALAVSVVIPLQITSQLDPGDANGYATWYVAAIGTLMVIVATRRRQWFAWLGVGFMAVHGVAWSGLGSLADLGVVGSVTWVAFATAISSTLTRASRETREFILAEHEAADWQAAQEAHINERQYRLVQTGRTARPMLLAIVAQDGDLTPEQRQECLNLEGAIRDEIRGRRLLDDDVRREVMAARRRGAVVSLLDEGGIDDIEGDELARIHRSLAEALHGSTADRIIIRTVPGGGDDAVTVVGLGSPDLSSNALGRAGSVGADEDDDDDEVQLWLQIPRSSDDVRA
;
A
#
# COMPACT_ATOMS: atom_id res chain seq x y z
N MET A 1 -8.52 -0.58 -23.80
CA MET A 1 -9.76 0.15 -24.16
C MET A 1 -10.90 -0.39 -23.28
N ARG A 2 -11.28 0.32 -22.19
CA ARG A 2 -12.41 -0.10 -21.33
C ARG A 2 -13.70 0.40 -21.96
N VAL A 3 -14.44 -0.49 -22.63
CA VAL A 3 -15.82 -0.17 -23.05
C VAL A 3 -16.69 -0.25 -21.80
N SER A 4 -16.82 0.86 -21.06
CA SER A 4 -17.78 0.97 -19.98
C SER A 4 -19.10 1.50 -20.54
N VAL A 5 -20.14 0.68 -20.56
CA VAL A 5 -21.49 1.15 -20.88
C VAL A 5 -21.90 2.18 -19.83
N PRO A 6 -22.26 3.42 -20.22
CA PRO A 6 -22.59 4.44 -19.25
C PRO A 6 -23.89 4.08 -18.51
N ARG A 7 -23.87 4.21 -17.18
CA ARG A 7 -24.97 3.78 -16.30
C ARG A 7 -26.31 4.43 -16.65
N TRP A 8 -26.29 5.67 -17.13
CA TRP A 8 -27.49 6.40 -17.53
C TRP A 8 -28.20 5.74 -18.71
N LEU A 9 -27.47 5.09 -19.62
CA LEU A 9 -28.05 4.40 -20.78
C LEU A 9 -28.81 3.15 -20.35
N ILE A 10 -28.28 2.40 -19.38
CA ILE A 10 -28.96 1.22 -18.80
C ILE A 10 -30.22 1.66 -18.05
N VAL A 11 -30.16 2.74 -17.27
CA VAL A 11 -31.31 3.29 -16.55
C VAL A 11 -32.37 3.81 -17.52
N LEU A 12 -31.97 4.52 -18.57
CA LEU A 12 -32.86 5.02 -19.61
C LEU A 12 -33.55 3.86 -20.33
N LEU A 13 -32.81 2.83 -20.75
CA LEU A 13 -33.37 1.66 -21.41
C LEU A 13 -34.40 0.95 -20.52
N ALA A 14 -34.08 0.75 -19.23
CA ALA A 14 -35.01 0.16 -18.27
C ALA A 14 -36.27 1.03 -18.09
N ALA A 15 -36.11 2.35 -17.98
CA ALA A 15 -37.24 3.28 -17.86
C ALA A 15 -38.13 3.28 -19.11
N VAL A 16 -37.55 3.24 -20.31
CA VAL A 16 -38.29 3.15 -21.58
C VAL A 16 -39.09 1.86 -21.65
N PHE A 17 -38.48 0.71 -21.31
CA PHE A 17 -39.18 -0.58 -21.34
C PHE A 17 -40.30 -0.66 -20.29
N SER A 18 -40.08 -0.10 -19.10
CA SER A 18 -41.14 0.03 -18.09
C SER A 18 -42.27 0.96 -18.54
N CYS A 19 -41.96 2.08 -19.20
CA CYS A 19 -42.96 2.98 -19.77
C CYS A 19 -43.78 2.28 -20.87
N TYR A 20 -43.13 1.48 -21.71
CA TYR A 20 -43.80 0.67 -22.73
C TYR A 20 -44.89 -0.24 -22.14
N HIS A 21 -44.65 -0.89 -21.00
CA HIS A 21 -45.68 -1.72 -20.35
C HIS A 21 -46.86 -0.91 -19.81
N LEU A 22 -46.62 0.33 -19.36
CA LEU A 22 -47.70 1.24 -18.97
C LEU A 22 -48.54 1.70 -20.17
N VAL A 23 -47.91 1.87 -21.34
CA VAL A 23 -48.64 2.15 -22.58
C VAL A 23 -49.51 0.96 -22.98
N LEU A 24 -49.00 -0.27 -22.89
CA LEU A 24 -49.79 -1.48 -23.13
C LEU A 24 -50.99 -1.59 -22.17
N ALA A 25 -50.76 -1.29 -20.88
CA ALA A 25 -51.83 -1.23 -19.89
C ALA A 25 -52.89 -0.18 -20.26
N GLY A 26 -52.47 1.02 -20.65
CA GLY A 26 -53.36 2.11 -21.04
C GLY A 26 -54.20 1.81 -22.29
N VAL A 27 -53.61 1.16 -23.30
CA VAL A 27 -54.32 0.77 -24.53
C VAL A 27 -55.30 -0.38 -24.31
N SER A 28 -55.10 -1.19 -23.28
CA SER A 28 -55.98 -2.33 -22.94
C SER A 28 -57.04 -2.02 -21.89
N LEU A 29 -57.21 -0.75 -21.49
CA LEU A 29 -58.18 -0.35 -20.45
C LEU A 29 -59.63 -0.70 -20.80
N ASP A 30 -59.97 -0.74 -22.09
CA ASP A 30 -61.29 -1.11 -22.61
C ASP A 30 -61.64 -2.60 -22.42
N ARG A 31 -60.66 -3.43 -22.07
CA ARG A 31 -60.83 -4.87 -21.80
C ARG A 31 -61.20 -5.18 -20.36
N PHE A 32 -61.18 -4.19 -19.47
CA PHE A 32 -61.47 -4.38 -18.05
C PHE A 32 -62.84 -3.79 -17.71
N ASP A 33 -63.60 -4.52 -16.89
CA ASP A 33 -64.93 -4.07 -16.43
C ASP A 33 -64.84 -2.81 -15.56
N ASP A 34 -63.83 -2.73 -14.68
CA ASP A 34 -63.52 -1.54 -13.87
C ASP A 34 -62.07 -1.07 -14.11
N PRO A 35 -61.87 0.12 -14.70
CA PRO A 35 -60.54 0.63 -14.97
C PRO A 35 -59.81 1.13 -13.71
N TRP A 36 -60.51 1.44 -12.61
CA TRP A 36 -59.87 2.07 -11.44
C TRP A 36 -58.84 1.17 -10.73
N PRO A 37 -59.10 -0.12 -10.49
CA PRO A 37 -58.10 -1.03 -9.94
C PRO A 37 -56.89 -1.22 -10.87
N VAL A 38 -57.09 -1.16 -12.19
CA VAL A 38 -56.01 -1.27 -13.18
C VAL A 38 -55.12 -0.03 -13.14
N LEU A 39 -55.72 1.16 -13.07
CA LEU A 39 -54.99 2.42 -12.90
C LEU A 39 -54.18 2.43 -11.59
N ALA A 40 -54.73 1.91 -10.49
CA ALA A 40 -53.99 1.75 -9.24
C ALA A 40 -52.77 0.82 -9.40
N CYS A 41 -52.93 -0.29 -10.13
CA CYS A 41 -51.81 -1.20 -10.46
C CYS A 41 -50.74 -0.52 -11.33
N MET A 42 -51.14 0.29 -12.31
CA MET A 42 -50.22 1.07 -13.13
C MET A 42 -49.40 2.06 -12.28
N VAL A 43 -50.05 2.78 -11.37
CA VAL A 43 -49.37 3.71 -10.45
C VAL A 43 -48.43 2.97 -9.50
N ALA A 44 -48.85 1.83 -8.95
CA ALA A 44 -48.02 1.00 -8.08
C ALA A 44 -46.76 0.48 -8.82
N TYR A 45 -46.93 0.00 -10.05
CA TYR A 45 -45.83 -0.44 -10.92
C TYR A 45 -44.86 0.71 -11.23
N ALA A 46 -45.37 1.87 -11.65
CA ALA A 46 -44.57 3.05 -11.95
C ALA A 46 -43.76 3.49 -10.72
N THR A 47 -44.40 3.55 -9.56
CA THR A 47 -43.77 3.93 -8.29
C THR A 47 -42.67 2.95 -7.90
N ALA A 48 -42.93 1.64 -8.00
CA ALA A 48 -41.94 0.61 -7.70
C ALA A 48 -40.74 0.70 -8.66
N THR A 49 -41.00 0.93 -9.95
CA THR A 49 -39.96 1.10 -10.98
C THR A 49 -39.11 2.34 -10.73
N VAL A 50 -39.73 3.50 -10.45
CA VAL A 50 -39.00 4.74 -10.16
C VAL A 50 -38.16 4.59 -8.90
N ALA A 51 -38.71 4.01 -7.84
CA ALA A 51 -37.96 3.73 -6.61
C ALA A 51 -36.80 2.76 -6.88
N ALA A 52 -37.01 1.75 -7.73
CA ALA A 52 -36.00 0.77 -8.09
C ALA A 52 -34.87 1.36 -8.95
N LEU A 53 -35.19 2.30 -9.84
CA LEU A 53 -34.24 3.00 -10.71
C LEU A 53 -33.56 4.19 -10.03
N TRP A 54 -34.09 4.66 -8.90
CA TRP A 54 -33.59 5.85 -8.23
C TRP A 54 -32.06 5.81 -8.01
N PRO A 55 -31.35 6.91 -8.34
CA PRO A 55 -29.91 7.00 -8.14
C PRO A 55 -29.55 6.79 -6.67
N SER A 56 -28.68 5.82 -6.39
CA SER A 56 -28.19 5.58 -5.03
C SER A 56 -26.68 5.43 -5.04
N ARG A 57 -26.04 5.96 -4.00
CA ARG A 57 -24.60 5.77 -3.74
C ARG A 57 -24.28 4.36 -3.25
N ARG A 58 -25.28 3.62 -2.77
CA ARG A 58 -25.11 2.25 -2.26
C ARG A 58 -25.01 1.26 -3.42
N ALA A 59 -24.09 0.30 -3.30
CA ALA A 59 -23.89 -0.72 -4.32
C ALA A 59 -25.07 -1.70 -4.47
N ALA A 60 -25.90 -1.86 -3.43
CA ALA A 60 -27.11 -2.68 -3.44
C ALA A 60 -28.34 -1.82 -3.09
N MET A 61 -29.49 -2.14 -3.70
CA MET A 61 -30.77 -1.50 -3.40
C MET A 61 -31.19 -1.72 -1.93
N PRO A 62 -31.84 -0.77 -1.25
CA PRO A 62 -32.44 -0.99 0.07
C PRO A 62 -33.45 -2.15 0.06
N ALA A 63 -33.47 -2.95 1.13
CA ALA A 63 -34.35 -4.11 1.21
C ALA A 63 -35.85 -3.72 1.17
N TRP A 64 -36.23 -2.57 1.74
CA TRP A 64 -37.61 -2.09 1.72
C TRP A 64 -38.12 -1.81 0.31
N THR A 65 -37.27 -1.27 -0.58
CA THR A 65 -37.64 -1.01 -1.99
C THR A 65 -37.84 -2.32 -2.75
N ALA A 66 -37.00 -3.33 -2.49
CA ALA A 66 -37.16 -4.66 -3.07
C ALA A 66 -38.39 -5.39 -2.51
N ALA A 67 -38.69 -5.23 -1.22
CA ALA A 67 -39.91 -5.77 -0.61
C ALA A 67 -41.16 -5.09 -1.18
N PHE A 68 -41.12 -3.78 -1.41
CA PHE A 68 -42.20 -3.05 -2.08
C PHE A 68 -42.41 -3.55 -3.51
N ALA A 69 -41.33 -3.70 -4.30
CA ALA A 69 -41.41 -4.26 -5.65
C ALA A 69 -41.96 -5.70 -5.65
N LEU A 70 -41.59 -6.52 -4.66
CA LEU A 70 -42.14 -7.86 -4.48
C LEU A 70 -43.64 -7.81 -4.17
N ALA A 71 -44.08 -6.96 -3.24
CA ALA A 71 -45.49 -6.78 -2.94
C ALA A 71 -46.29 -6.38 -4.17
N VAL A 72 -45.76 -5.44 -4.97
CA VAL A 72 -46.37 -5.03 -6.24
C VAL A 72 -46.45 -6.20 -7.23
N SER A 73 -45.41 -7.03 -7.35
CA SER A 73 -45.44 -8.23 -8.20
C SER A 73 -46.42 -9.31 -7.76
N VAL A 74 -46.89 -9.27 -6.51
CA VAL A 74 -47.90 -10.19 -5.99
C VAL A 74 -49.31 -9.63 -6.19
N VAL A 75 -49.50 -8.34 -5.90
CA VAL A 75 -50.83 -7.69 -5.97
C VAL A 75 -51.31 -7.54 -7.42
N ILE A 76 -50.43 -7.12 -8.34
CA ILE A 76 -50.84 -6.84 -9.73
C ILE A 76 -51.43 -8.08 -10.42
N PRO A 77 -50.79 -9.28 -10.42
CA PRO A 77 -51.37 -10.45 -11.07
C PRO A 77 -52.75 -10.79 -10.51
N LEU A 78 -52.91 -10.79 -9.18
CA LEU A 78 -54.18 -11.09 -8.52
C LEU A 78 -55.30 -10.14 -8.97
N GLN A 79 -55.00 -8.83 -9.01
CA GLN A 79 -55.97 -7.79 -9.33
C GLN A 79 -56.30 -7.72 -10.83
N ILE A 80 -55.32 -7.98 -11.70
CA ILE A 80 -55.53 -7.95 -13.15
C ILE A 80 -56.28 -9.19 -13.61
N THR A 81 -55.88 -10.38 -13.15
CA THR A 81 -56.54 -11.64 -13.55
C THR A 81 -57.93 -11.82 -12.96
N SER A 82 -58.31 -11.07 -11.91
CA SER A 82 -59.68 -11.11 -11.38
C SER A 82 -60.71 -10.46 -12.30
N GLN A 83 -60.26 -9.71 -13.32
CA GLN A 83 -61.10 -9.02 -14.29
C GLN A 83 -60.97 -9.60 -15.71
N LEU A 84 -60.22 -10.70 -15.88
CA LEU A 84 -59.96 -11.32 -17.18
C LEU A 84 -60.41 -12.77 -17.17
N ASP A 85 -60.89 -13.26 -18.31
CA ASP A 85 -61.19 -14.68 -18.52
C ASP A 85 -59.98 -15.39 -19.13
N PRO A 86 -59.44 -16.45 -18.49
CA PRO A 86 -58.33 -17.22 -19.06
C PRO A 86 -58.66 -17.94 -20.39
N GLY A 87 -59.94 -18.14 -20.71
CA GLY A 87 -60.40 -18.71 -21.98
C GLY A 87 -60.39 -17.74 -23.16
N ASP A 88 -60.29 -16.43 -22.88
CA ASP A 88 -60.36 -15.38 -23.90
C ASP A 88 -58.98 -14.99 -24.45
N ALA A 89 -58.99 -14.46 -25.69
CA ALA A 89 -57.83 -13.82 -26.29
C ALA A 89 -57.58 -12.44 -25.66
N ASN A 90 -56.98 -12.42 -24.47
CA ASN A 90 -56.76 -11.23 -23.66
C ASN A 90 -55.79 -10.19 -24.27
N GLY A 91 -55.01 -10.55 -25.29
CA GLY A 91 -54.13 -9.63 -26.01
C GLY A 91 -53.18 -8.88 -25.06
N TYR A 92 -53.18 -7.54 -25.13
CA TYR A 92 -52.33 -6.69 -24.29
C TYR A 92 -52.82 -6.52 -22.84
N ALA A 93 -54.01 -7.03 -22.47
CA ALA A 93 -54.52 -6.94 -21.10
C ALA A 93 -53.67 -7.73 -20.09
N THR A 94 -52.84 -8.68 -20.56
CA THR A 94 -51.86 -9.43 -19.77
C THR A 94 -50.50 -8.73 -19.64
N TRP A 95 -50.45 -7.40 -19.90
CA TRP A 95 -49.25 -6.55 -19.76
C TRP A 95 -48.47 -6.78 -18.46
N TYR A 96 -49.16 -7.17 -17.38
CA TYR A 96 -48.57 -7.41 -16.08
C TYR A 96 -47.42 -8.42 -16.11
N VAL A 97 -47.47 -9.43 -16.98
CA VAL A 97 -46.44 -10.49 -17.04
C VAL A 97 -45.09 -9.88 -17.42
N ALA A 98 -45.06 -9.15 -18.55
CA ALA A 98 -43.85 -8.50 -19.02
C ALA A 98 -43.42 -7.33 -18.12
N ALA A 99 -44.38 -6.61 -17.53
CA ALA A 99 -44.11 -5.55 -16.56
C ALA A 99 -43.38 -6.08 -15.33
N ILE A 100 -43.90 -7.14 -14.70
CA ILE A 100 -43.29 -7.78 -13.53
C ILE A 100 -41.95 -8.38 -13.89
N GLY A 101 -41.83 -9.08 -15.02
CA GLY A 101 -40.55 -9.58 -15.52
C GLY A 101 -39.50 -8.47 -15.61
N THR A 102 -39.87 -7.32 -16.17
CA THR A 102 -39.00 -6.12 -16.26
C THR A 102 -38.62 -5.59 -14.89
N LEU A 103 -39.58 -5.43 -13.98
CA LEU A 103 -39.33 -4.95 -12.62
C LEU A 103 -38.38 -5.90 -11.87
N MET A 104 -38.58 -7.22 -12.01
CA MET A 104 -37.73 -8.23 -11.38
C MET A 104 -36.32 -8.25 -11.98
N VAL A 105 -36.15 -7.96 -13.27
CA VAL A 105 -34.82 -7.73 -13.87
C VAL A 105 -34.12 -6.51 -13.26
N ILE A 106 -34.85 -5.40 -13.05
CA ILE A 106 -34.30 -4.23 -12.38
C ILE A 106 -33.89 -4.59 -10.94
N VAL A 107 -34.72 -5.34 -10.20
CA VAL A 107 -34.41 -5.78 -8.83
C VAL A 107 -33.20 -6.73 -8.80
N ALA A 108 -33.09 -7.66 -9.75
CA ALA A 108 -31.99 -8.62 -9.87
C ALA A 108 -30.65 -7.90 -10.15
N THR A 109 -30.62 -6.99 -11.12
CA THR A 109 -29.43 -6.19 -11.48
C THR A 109 -29.00 -5.24 -10.36
N ARG A 110 -29.93 -4.86 -9.48
CA ARG A 110 -29.67 -4.04 -8.29
C ARG A 110 -29.29 -4.88 -7.05
N ARG A 111 -28.81 -6.10 -7.25
CA ARG A 111 -28.27 -7.04 -6.24
C ARG A 111 -29.30 -7.56 -5.23
N ARG A 112 -30.56 -7.67 -5.62
CA ARG A 112 -31.64 -8.24 -4.78
C ARG A 112 -32.29 -9.46 -5.44
N GLN A 113 -31.44 -10.38 -5.91
CA GLN A 113 -31.83 -11.56 -6.69
C GLN A 113 -32.90 -12.42 -6.01
N TRP A 114 -32.84 -12.60 -4.68
CA TRP A 114 -33.85 -13.36 -3.96
C TRP A 114 -35.27 -12.79 -4.12
N PHE A 115 -35.43 -11.47 -3.99
CA PHE A 115 -36.72 -10.81 -4.21
C PHE A 115 -37.18 -10.94 -5.66
N ALA A 116 -36.24 -10.83 -6.62
CA ALA A 116 -36.53 -10.98 -8.03
C ALA A 116 -37.08 -12.38 -8.37
N TRP A 117 -36.44 -13.42 -7.84
CA TRP A 117 -36.86 -14.81 -8.02
C TRP A 117 -38.19 -15.12 -7.34
N LEU A 118 -38.43 -14.58 -6.14
CA LEU A 118 -39.72 -14.70 -5.47
C LEU A 118 -40.85 -14.04 -6.26
N GLY A 119 -40.63 -12.84 -6.79
CA GLY A 119 -41.66 -12.12 -7.56
C GLY A 119 -41.99 -12.80 -8.89
N VAL A 120 -40.96 -13.18 -9.67
CA VAL A 120 -41.18 -13.88 -10.95
C VAL A 120 -41.71 -15.30 -10.73
N GLY A 121 -41.30 -15.96 -9.64
CA GLY A 121 -41.78 -17.28 -9.25
C GLY A 121 -43.25 -17.26 -8.86
N PHE A 122 -43.66 -16.28 -8.04
CA PHE A 122 -45.08 -16.07 -7.72
C PHE A 122 -45.89 -15.80 -8.98
N MET A 123 -45.45 -14.88 -9.84
CA MET A 123 -46.12 -14.58 -11.11
C MET A 123 -46.26 -15.84 -11.99
N ALA A 124 -45.23 -16.67 -12.07
CA ALA A 124 -45.28 -17.91 -12.85
C ALA A 124 -46.28 -18.93 -12.26
N VAL A 125 -46.25 -19.15 -10.93
CA VAL A 125 -47.18 -20.06 -10.24
C VAL A 125 -48.62 -19.57 -10.37
N HIS A 126 -48.86 -18.28 -10.18
CA HIS A 126 -50.16 -17.65 -10.36
C HIS A 126 -50.66 -17.80 -11.80
N GLY A 127 -49.78 -17.55 -12.79
CA GLY A 127 -50.09 -17.75 -14.20
C GLY A 127 -50.53 -19.18 -14.50
N VAL A 128 -49.79 -20.19 -14.01
CA VAL A 128 -50.18 -21.61 -14.16
C VAL A 128 -51.53 -21.89 -13.52
N ALA A 129 -51.77 -21.37 -12.30
CA ALA A 129 -53.01 -21.59 -11.58
C ALA A 129 -54.21 -20.94 -12.29
N TRP A 130 -54.01 -19.81 -12.96
CA TRP A 130 -55.06 -19.06 -13.62
C TRP A 130 -55.36 -19.55 -15.05
N SER A 131 -54.34 -19.82 -15.89
CA SER A 131 -54.52 -20.15 -17.31
C SER A 131 -54.09 -21.56 -17.72
N GLY A 132 -53.55 -22.35 -16.78
CA GLY A 132 -52.98 -23.68 -17.04
C GLY A 132 -51.56 -23.65 -17.60
N LEU A 133 -50.90 -24.82 -17.62
CA LEU A 133 -49.48 -24.93 -17.99
C LEU A 133 -49.22 -24.67 -19.49
N GLY A 134 -50.19 -24.98 -20.36
CA GLY A 134 -50.04 -24.90 -21.82
C GLY A 134 -49.99 -23.47 -22.37
N SER A 135 -50.49 -22.49 -21.64
CA SER A 135 -50.62 -21.09 -22.07
C SER A 135 -49.48 -20.18 -21.57
N LEU A 136 -48.49 -20.72 -20.84
CA LEU A 136 -47.39 -19.94 -20.25
C LEU A 136 -46.49 -19.25 -21.29
N ALA A 137 -46.31 -19.87 -22.45
CA ALA A 137 -45.53 -19.29 -23.54
C ALA A 137 -46.25 -18.07 -24.12
N ASP A 138 -47.56 -18.21 -24.36
CA ASP A 138 -48.40 -17.16 -24.94
C ASP A 138 -48.55 -15.96 -24.00
N LEU A 139 -48.62 -16.20 -22.69
CA LEU A 139 -48.60 -15.16 -21.67
C LEU A 139 -47.23 -14.46 -21.52
N GLY A 140 -46.16 -15.02 -22.09
CA GLY A 140 -44.80 -14.48 -21.95
C GLY A 140 -44.14 -14.76 -20.58
N VAL A 141 -44.68 -15.70 -19.80
CA VAL A 141 -44.12 -16.09 -18.49
C VAL A 141 -42.73 -16.69 -18.66
N VAL A 142 -42.57 -17.59 -19.65
CA VAL A 142 -41.28 -18.22 -19.97
C VAL A 142 -40.22 -17.16 -20.28
N GLY A 143 -40.55 -16.21 -21.16
CA GLY A 143 -39.65 -15.11 -21.53
C GLY A 143 -39.24 -14.27 -20.32
N SER A 144 -40.19 -13.96 -19.44
CA SER A 144 -39.95 -13.18 -18.22
C SER A 144 -39.01 -13.89 -17.24
N VAL A 145 -39.21 -15.19 -17.00
CA VAL A 145 -38.33 -16.01 -16.15
C VAL A 145 -36.92 -16.09 -16.75
N THR A 146 -36.81 -16.36 -18.05
CA THR A 146 -35.53 -16.41 -18.77
C THR A 146 -34.80 -15.07 -18.68
N TRP A 147 -35.49 -13.94 -18.83
CA TRP A 147 -34.89 -12.61 -18.74
C TRP A 147 -34.32 -12.33 -17.34
N VAL A 148 -35.04 -12.71 -16.27
CA VAL A 148 -34.54 -12.62 -14.89
C VAL A 148 -33.32 -13.52 -14.66
N ALA A 149 -33.30 -14.71 -15.23
CA ALA A 149 -32.15 -15.62 -15.16
C ALA A 149 -30.90 -15.00 -15.80
N PHE A 150 -31.04 -14.47 -17.04
CA PHE A 150 -29.94 -13.78 -17.73
C PHE A 150 -29.43 -12.57 -16.95
N ALA A 151 -30.33 -11.72 -16.46
CA ALA A 151 -29.98 -10.54 -15.67
C ALA A 151 -29.23 -10.91 -14.37
N THR A 152 -29.68 -11.97 -13.70
CA THR A 152 -29.04 -12.51 -12.50
C THR A 152 -27.63 -13.02 -12.81
N ALA A 153 -27.47 -13.80 -13.89
CA ALA A 153 -26.18 -14.33 -14.32
C ALA A 153 -25.18 -13.21 -14.62
N ILE A 154 -25.53 -12.27 -15.51
CA ILE A 154 -24.67 -11.13 -15.87
C ILE A 154 -24.33 -10.26 -14.65
N SER A 155 -25.30 -9.98 -13.78
CA SER A 155 -25.05 -9.16 -12.59
C SER A 155 -24.10 -9.84 -11.60
N SER A 156 -24.17 -11.17 -11.47
CA SER A 156 -23.32 -11.94 -10.56
C SER A 156 -21.89 -12.05 -11.08
N THR A 157 -21.70 -12.35 -12.37
CA THR A 157 -20.37 -12.43 -13.00
C THR A 157 -19.66 -11.08 -12.95
N LEU A 158 -20.36 -9.99 -13.27
CA LEU A 158 -19.78 -8.65 -13.23
C LEU A 158 -19.39 -8.23 -11.80
N THR A 159 -20.19 -8.63 -10.80
CA THR A 159 -19.87 -8.36 -9.39
C THR A 159 -18.66 -9.15 -8.91
N ARG A 160 -18.50 -10.41 -9.35
CA ARG A 160 -17.33 -11.25 -9.07
C ARG A 160 -16.07 -10.69 -9.73
N ALA A 161 -16.12 -10.42 -11.03
CA ALA A 161 -15.00 -9.82 -11.77
C ALA A 161 -14.55 -8.47 -11.18
N SER A 162 -15.50 -7.65 -10.70
CA SER A 162 -15.18 -6.37 -10.04
C SER A 162 -14.47 -6.55 -8.69
N ARG A 163 -14.71 -7.65 -7.97
CA ARG A 163 -14.01 -7.97 -6.72
C ARG A 163 -12.60 -8.46 -7.00
N GLU A 164 -12.48 -9.42 -7.92
CA GLU A 164 -11.19 -9.96 -8.35
C GLU A 164 -10.26 -8.84 -8.85
N THR A 165 -10.77 -7.92 -9.68
CA THR A 165 -9.96 -6.78 -10.16
C THR A 165 -9.43 -5.90 -9.01
N ARG A 166 -10.20 -5.72 -7.92
CA ARG A 166 -9.74 -4.93 -6.77
C ARG A 166 -8.67 -5.66 -5.98
N GLU A 167 -8.82 -6.97 -5.80
CA GLU A 167 -7.83 -7.81 -5.15
C GLU A 167 -6.52 -7.84 -5.96
N PHE A 168 -6.61 -7.94 -7.29
CA PHE A 168 -5.44 -7.83 -8.18
C PHE A 168 -4.73 -6.47 -8.08
N ILE A 169 -5.48 -5.36 -8.06
CA ILE A 169 -4.89 -4.02 -7.91
C ILE A 169 -4.16 -3.88 -6.56
N LEU A 170 -4.74 -4.41 -5.48
CA LEU A 170 -4.10 -4.37 -4.15
C LEU A 170 -2.81 -5.21 -4.14
N ALA A 171 -2.83 -6.41 -4.74
CA ALA A 171 -1.64 -7.25 -4.85
C ALA A 171 -0.56 -6.62 -5.75
N GLU A 172 -0.95 -5.94 -6.83
CA GLU A 172 -0.03 -5.20 -7.71
C GLU A 172 0.65 -4.04 -6.96
N HIS A 173 -0.10 -3.32 -6.11
CA HIS A 173 0.48 -2.28 -5.25
C HIS A 173 1.49 -2.84 -4.24
N GLU A 174 1.15 -3.94 -3.55
CA GLU A 174 2.07 -4.59 -2.60
C GLU A 174 3.35 -5.10 -3.29
N ALA A 175 3.22 -5.68 -4.49
CA ALA A 175 4.35 -6.11 -5.30
C ALA A 175 5.21 -4.94 -5.78
N ALA A 176 4.58 -3.81 -6.16
CA ALA A 176 5.29 -2.61 -6.58
C ALA A 176 6.07 -1.97 -5.42
N ASP A 177 5.49 -1.92 -4.21
CA ASP A 177 6.17 -1.43 -3.02
C ASP A 177 7.38 -2.31 -2.64
N TRP A 178 7.22 -3.63 -2.73
CA TRP A 178 8.32 -4.58 -2.51
C TRP A 178 9.43 -4.42 -3.55
N GLN A 179 9.06 -4.25 -4.83
CA GLN A 179 10.03 -4.04 -5.89
C GLN A 179 10.78 -2.70 -5.72
N ALA A 180 10.08 -1.63 -5.32
CA ALA A 180 10.70 -0.34 -5.04
C ALA A 180 11.71 -0.41 -3.88
N ALA A 181 11.39 -1.16 -2.81
CA ALA A 181 12.33 -1.38 -1.71
C ALA A 181 13.59 -2.14 -2.17
N GLN A 182 13.43 -3.17 -3.02
CA GLN A 182 14.56 -3.93 -3.55
C GLN A 182 15.44 -3.09 -4.48
N GLU A 183 14.82 -2.28 -5.36
CA GLU A 183 15.53 -1.35 -6.24
C GLU A 183 16.30 -0.30 -5.44
N ALA A 184 15.72 0.22 -4.34
CA ALA A 184 16.40 1.16 -3.45
C ALA A 184 17.67 0.54 -2.84
N HIS A 185 17.60 -0.70 -2.33
CA HIS A 185 18.77 -1.40 -1.81
C HIS A 185 19.86 -1.64 -2.85
N ILE A 186 19.48 -1.98 -4.09
CA ILE A 186 20.44 -2.19 -5.19
C ILE A 186 21.11 -0.88 -5.57
N ASN A 187 20.33 0.21 -5.71
CA ASN A 187 20.84 1.52 -6.08
C ASN A 187 21.79 2.06 -5.01
N GLU A 188 21.41 1.95 -3.73
CA GLU A 188 22.27 2.33 -2.61
C GLU A 188 23.61 1.58 -2.64
N ARG A 189 23.58 0.27 -2.86
CA ARG A 189 24.81 -0.53 -2.99
C ARG A 189 25.67 -0.08 -4.17
N GLN A 190 25.06 0.20 -5.33
CA GLN A 190 25.78 0.67 -6.52
C GLN A 190 26.43 2.03 -6.30
N TYR A 191 25.69 2.97 -5.70
CA TYR A 191 26.20 4.29 -5.34
C TYR A 191 27.43 4.18 -4.43
N ARG A 192 27.36 3.33 -3.40
CA ARG A 192 28.47 3.06 -2.47
C ARG A 192 29.69 2.51 -3.19
N LEU A 193 29.52 1.50 -4.06
CA LEU A 193 30.62 0.92 -4.84
C LEU A 193 31.32 1.96 -5.74
N VAL A 194 30.55 2.83 -6.39
CA VAL A 194 31.09 3.90 -7.23
C VAL A 194 31.89 4.90 -6.40
N GLN A 195 31.39 5.26 -5.21
CA GLN A 195 32.06 6.22 -4.33
C GLN A 195 33.39 5.67 -3.80
N THR A 196 33.42 4.46 -3.26
CA THR A 196 34.67 3.81 -2.82
C THR A 196 35.65 3.65 -3.99
N GLY A 197 35.14 3.28 -5.17
CA GLY A 197 35.94 3.17 -6.38
C GLY A 197 36.60 4.48 -6.81
N ARG A 198 35.91 5.62 -6.69
CA ARG A 198 36.49 6.94 -7.01
C ARG A 198 37.68 7.29 -6.12
N THR A 199 37.60 6.96 -4.84
CA THR A 199 38.67 7.22 -3.87
C THR A 199 39.89 6.33 -4.10
N ALA A 200 39.68 5.04 -4.40
CA ALA A 200 40.79 4.08 -4.58
C ALA A 200 41.47 4.15 -5.95
N ARG A 201 40.73 4.56 -7.00
CA ARG A 201 41.18 4.50 -8.40
C ARG A 201 42.52 5.19 -8.69
N PRO A 202 42.82 6.40 -8.17
CA PRO A 202 44.11 7.06 -8.45
C PRO A 202 45.30 6.22 -7.98
N MET A 203 45.23 5.62 -6.79
CA MET A 203 46.31 4.81 -6.24
C MET A 203 46.45 3.48 -6.98
N LEU A 204 45.34 2.83 -7.33
CA LEU A 204 45.36 1.61 -8.14
C LEU A 204 46.00 1.85 -9.52
N LEU A 205 45.71 3.01 -10.16
CA LEU A 205 46.35 3.38 -11.42
C LEU A 205 47.86 3.65 -11.25
N ALA A 206 48.27 4.27 -10.14
CA ALA A 206 49.69 4.49 -9.84
C ALA A 206 50.44 3.16 -9.64
N ILE A 207 49.84 2.20 -8.93
CA ILE A 207 50.39 0.85 -8.73
C ILE A 207 50.62 0.16 -10.08
N VAL A 208 49.63 0.20 -10.98
CA VAL A 208 49.75 -0.40 -12.33
C VAL A 208 50.83 0.31 -13.15
N ALA A 209 50.89 1.64 -13.09
CA ALA A 209 51.88 2.42 -13.84
C ALA A 209 53.32 2.18 -13.39
N GLN A 210 53.52 1.82 -12.12
CA GLN A 210 54.83 1.57 -11.51
C GLN A 210 55.17 0.07 -11.40
N ASP A 211 54.32 -0.81 -11.96
CA ASP A 211 54.44 -2.27 -11.83
C ASP A 211 54.63 -2.75 -10.37
N GLY A 212 54.01 -2.03 -9.43
CA GLY A 212 54.11 -2.28 -7.99
C GLY A 212 55.39 -1.79 -7.30
N ASP A 213 56.30 -1.09 -7.99
CA ASP A 213 57.50 -0.49 -7.40
C ASP A 213 57.18 0.85 -6.69
N LEU A 214 56.52 0.73 -5.53
CA LEU A 214 56.09 1.87 -4.73
C LEU A 214 57.19 2.36 -3.77
N THR A 215 57.36 3.69 -3.70
CA THR A 215 58.20 4.32 -2.67
C THR A 215 57.65 4.09 -1.26
N PRO A 216 58.47 4.23 -0.20
CA PRO A 216 58.00 4.11 1.18
C PRO A 216 56.80 5.02 1.50
N GLU A 217 56.80 6.25 0.96
CA GLU A 217 55.71 7.22 1.13
C GLU A 217 54.42 6.76 0.46
N GLN A 218 54.53 6.19 -0.75
CA GLN A 218 53.39 5.63 -1.47
C GLN A 218 52.83 4.38 -0.76
N ARG A 219 53.69 3.54 -0.18
CA ARG A 219 53.26 2.40 0.64
C ARG A 219 52.47 2.86 1.86
N GLN A 220 52.91 3.93 2.51
CA GLN A 220 52.18 4.51 3.64
C GLN A 220 50.83 5.06 3.20
N GLU A 221 50.75 5.74 2.04
CA GLU A 221 49.47 6.24 1.53
C GLU A 221 48.51 5.10 1.14
N CYS A 222 49.01 3.96 0.66
CA CYS A 222 48.20 2.75 0.47
C CYS A 222 47.56 2.29 1.79
N LEU A 223 48.33 2.23 2.88
CA LEU A 223 47.83 1.84 4.20
C LEU A 223 46.81 2.85 4.74
N ASN A 224 47.05 4.15 4.54
CA ASN A 224 46.11 5.20 4.95
C ASN A 224 44.78 5.09 4.18
N LEU A 225 44.84 4.83 2.86
CA LEU A 225 43.68 4.66 2.00
C LEU A 225 42.88 3.39 2.35
N GLU A 226 43.57 2.29 2.65
CA GLU A 226 42.95 1.04 3.11
C GLU A 226 42.23 1.26 4.45
N GLY A 227 42.87 1.94 5.39
CA GLY A 227 42.25 2.39 6.64
C GLY A 227 41.01 3.23 6.39
N ALA A 228 41.08 4.21 5.47
CA ALA A 228 39.94 5.08 5.16
C ALA A 228 38.75 4.29 4.60
N ILE A 229 39.01 3.32 3.71
CA ILE A 229 37.96 2.42 3.19
C ILE A 229 37.38 1.55 4.30
N ARG A 230 38.21 1.05 5.22
CA ARG A 230 37.75 0.26 6.37
C ARG A 230 36.84 1.08 7.29
N ASP A 231 37.17 2.34 7.52
CA ASP A 231 36.36 3.23 8.36
C ASP A 231 35.03 3.57 7.70
N GLU A 232 35.00 3.78 6.37
CA GLU A 232 33.75 3.97 5.62
C GLU A 232 32.82 2.75 5.71
N ILE A 233 33.39 1.56 5.92
CA ILE A 233 32.63 0.31 6.11
C ILE A 233 32.19 0.14 7.57
N ARG A 234 33.09 0.38 8.54
CA ARG A 234 32.89 0.04 9.96
C ARG A 234 32.40 1.18 10.85
N GLY A 235 32.62 2.43 10.44
CA GLY A 235 32.39 3.64 11.23
C GLY A 235 31.50 4.66 10.51
N ARG A 236 30.69 4.22 9.54
CA ARG A 236 30.01 5.09 8.56
C ARG A 236 29.31 6.30 9.16
N ARG A 237 28.62 6.13 10.29
CA ARG A 237 27.77 7.17 10.86
C ARG A 237 28.57 8.18 11.69
N LEU A 238 29.81 7.85 12.03
CA LEU A 238 30.79 8.74 12.68
C LEU A 238 31.50 9.66 11.68
N LEU A 239 31.42 9.39 10.38
CA LEU A 239 32.21 10.08 9.35
C LEU A 239 31.37 11.09 8.56
N ASP A 240 31.69 12.37 8.75
CA ASP A 240 31.38 13.45 7.81
C ASP A 240 32.66 13.96 7.12
N ASP A 241 32.53 14.99 6.27
CA ASP A 241 33.67 15.53 5.52
C ASP A 241 34.75 16.16 6.41
N ASP A 242 34.39 16.66 7.59
CA ASP A 242 35.32 17.27 8.54
C ASP A 242 36.05 16.18 9.34
N VAL A 243 35.32 15.20 9.88
CA VAL A 243 35.89 14.06 10.60
C VAL A 243 36.82 13.26 9.68
N ARG A 244 36.43 12.98 8.42
CA ARG A 244 37.32 12.31 7.45
C ARG A 244 38.65 13.06 7.29
N ARG A 245 38.60 14.39 7.21
CA ARG A 245 39.78 15.23 7.03
C ARG A 245 40.71 15.12 8.24
N GLU A 246 40.16 15.20 9.44
CA GLU A 246 40.95 15.13 10.68
C GLU A 246 41.50 13.72 10.94
N VAL A 247 40.74 12.65 10.63
CA VAL A 247 41.24 11.27 10.67
C VAL A 247 42.44 11.09 9.73
N MET A 248 42.34 11.60 8.49
CA MET A 248 43.43 11.52 7.53
C MET A 248 44.63 12.38 7.95
N ALA A 249 44.39 13.55 8.54
CA ALA A 249 45.45 14.39 9.09
C ALA A 249 46.20 13.67 10.22
N ALA A 250 45.49 13.01 11.14
CA ALA A 250 46.07 12.22 12.21
C ALA A 250 46.92 11.05 11.68
N ARG A 251 46.40 10.29 10.71
CA ARG A 251 47.16 9.20 10.07
C ARG A 251 48.43 9.67 9.37
N ARG A 252 48.39 10.83 8.71
CA ARG A 252 49.57 11.43 8.07
C ARG A 252 50.62 11.90 9.07
N ARG A 253 50.24 12.16 10.33
CA ARG A 253 51.18 12.40 11.43
C ARG A 253 51.80 11.12 12.01
N GLY A 254 51.30 9.94 11.59
CA GLY A 254 51.74 8.64 12.07
C GLY A 254 50.78 7.95 13.04
N ALA A 255 49.67 8.60 13.41
CA ALA A 255 48.74 8.03 14.38
C ALA A 255 47.89 6.88 13.80
N VAL A 256 47.65 5.84 14.59
CA VAL A 256 46.75 4.73 14.25
C VAL A 256 45.33 5.04 14.70
N VAL A 257 44.45 5.34 13.76
CA VAL A 257 43.03 5.65 14.05
C VAL A 257 42.12 4.46 13.73
N SER A 258 41.25 4.09 14.67
CA SER A 258 40.23 3.05 14.52
C SER A 258 38.84 3.61 14.82
N LEU A 259 37.91 3.51 13.87
CA LEU A 259 36.51 3.88 14.05
C LEU A 259 35.60 2.65 14.07
N LEU A 260 34.79 2.51 15.13
CA LEU A 260 33.77 1.47 15.28
C LEU A 260 32.39 2.10 15.50
N ASP A 261 31.48 1.83 14.57
CA ASP A 261 30.06 2.12 14.71
C ASP A 261 29.31 0.82 15.01
N GLU A 262 28.84 0.70 16.25
CA GLU A 262 28.02 -0.40 16.76
C GLU A 262 26.53 -0.04 16.82
N GLY A 263 26.10 0.95 16.03
CA GLY A 263 24.71 1.40 15.93
C GLY A 263 24.28 2.30 17.08
N GLY A 264 25.22 2.79 17.88
CA GLY A 264 24.92 3.64 19.04
C GLY A 264 24.25 4.96 18.67
N ILE A 265 24.47 5.48 17.46
CA ILE A 265 23.91 6.76 17.01
C ILE A 265 22.88 6.60 15.89
N ASP A 266 22.31 5.40 15.73
CA ASP A 266 21.49 5.04 14.56
C ASP A 266 20.11 5.75 14.46
N ASP A 267 19.71 6.39 15.56
CA ASP A 267 18.48 7.15 15.76
C ASP A 267 18.71 8.66 15.76
N ILE A 268 19.97 9.12 15.75
CA ILE A 268 20.33 10.54 15.79
C ILE A 268 20.43 11.11 14.37
N GLU A 269 19.74 12.21 14.09
CA GLU A 269 19.71 12.87 12.79
C GLU A 269 19.79 14.40 12.91
N GLY A 270 20.09 15.09 11.81
CA GLY A 270 20.06 16.56 11.74
C GLY A 270 21.13 17.24 12.57
N ASP A 271 20.75 18.32 13.27
CA ASP A 271 21.68 19.21 13.99
C ASP A 271 22.43 18.52 15.13
N GLU A 272 21.82 17.51 15.73
CA GLU A 272 22.40 16.74 16.83
C GLU A 272 23.55 15.85 16.36
N LEU A 273 23.37 15.19 15.21
CA LEU A 273 24.43 14.42 14.57
C LEU A 273 25.58 15.32 14.13
N ALA A 274 25.27 16.49 13.53
CA ALA A 274 26.27 17.47 13.12
C ALA A 274 27.07 18.04 14.31
N ARG A 275 26.46 18.13 15.50
CA ARG A 275 27.16 18.52 16.74
C ARG A 275 28.16 17.44 17.16
N ILE A 276 27.74 16.17 17.15
CA ILE A 276 28.61 15.03 17.49
C ILE A 276 29.81 14.99 16.53
N HIS A 277 29.58 15.14 15.22
CA HIS A 277 30.66 15.20 14.23
C HIS A 277 31.62 16.36 14.48
N ARG A 278 31.11 17.54 14.80
CA ARG A 278 31.96 18.70 15.12
C ARG A 278 32.82 18.48 16.36
N SER A 279 32.23 17.97 17.44
CA SER A 279 32.98 17.64 18.66
C SER A 279 34.03 16.56 18.41
N LEU A 280 33.73 15.59 17.56
CA LEU A 280 34.67 14.55 17.16
C LEU A 280 35.83 15.12 16.33
N ALA A 281 35.54 15.99 15.36
CA ALA A 281 36.55 16.65 14.54
C ALA A 281 37.47 17.54 15.39
N GLU A 282 36.92 18.32 16.31
CA GLU A 282 37.68 19.14 17.26
C GLU A 282 38.61 18.30 18.14
N ALA A 283 38.11 17.16 18.65
CA ALA A 283 38.90 16.24 19.46
C ALA A 283 40.07 15.62 18.67
N LEU A 284 39.84 15.24 17.41
CA LEU A 284 40.88 14.71 16.53
C LEU A 284 41.91 15.76 16.13
N HIS A 285 41.46 17.00 15.92
CA HIS A 285 42.33 18.11 15.56
C HIS A 285 43.34 18.43 16.68
N GLY A 286 42.88 18.44 17.93
CA GLY A 286 43.71 18.74 19.10
C GLY A 286 44.57 17.58 19.62
N SER A 287 44.40 16.36 19.09
CA SER A 287 45.06 15.16 19.62
C SER A 287 46.47 14.94 19.05
N THR A 288 47.41 14.66 19.94
CA THR A 288 48.79 14.22 19.64
C THR A 288 49.03 12.74 19.92
N ALA A 289 47.97 11.98 20.23
CA ALA A 289 48.07 10.56 20.57
C ALA A 289 48.56 9.70 19.39
N ASP A 290 49.38 8.69 19.69
CA ASP A 290 49.91 7.73 18.71
C ASP A 290 48.84 6.76 18.23
N ARG A 291 47.82 6.49 19.05
CA ARG A 291 46.69 5.62 18.71
C ARG A 291 45.38 6.21 19.19
N ILE A 292 44.39 6.30 18.31
CA ILE A 292 43.07 6.89 18.60
C ILE A 292 41.98 5.86 18.28
N ILE A 293 41.14 5.56 19.27
CA ILE A 293 40.01 4.64 19.16
C ILE A 293 38.72 5.43 19.37
N ILE A 294 37.87 5.44 18.35
CA ILE A 294 36.55 6.08 18.38
C ILE A 294 35.50 4.99 18.29
N ARG A 295 34.57 4.95 19.25
CA ARG A 295 33.46 4.00 19.24
C ARG A 295 32.14 4.68 19.55
N THR A 296 31.08 4.28 18.87
CA THR A 296 29.72 4.62 19.32
C THR A 296 29.35 3.80 20.55
N VAL A 297 28.57 4.36 21.47
CA VAL A 297 28.09 3.63 22.65
C VAL A 297 26.73 2.97 22.35
N PRO A 298 26.64 1.64 22.32
CA PRO A 298 25.36 0.96 22.09
C PRO A 298 24.45 1.04 23.32
N GLY A 299 23.13 1.07 23.10
CA GLY A 299 22.12 0.90 24.16
C GLY A 299 21.51 2.18 24.76
N GLY A 300 21.75 3.35 24.15
CA GLY A 300 21.01 4.58 24.51
C GLY A 300 21.33 5.17 25.89
N GLY A 301 22.55 4.95 26.40
CA GLY A 301 23.05 5.70 27.57
C GLY A 301 23.31 7.17 27.24
N ASP A 302 23.70 7.98 28.21
CA ASP A 302 23.80 9.45 28.04
C ASP A 302 24.86 9.87 27.00
N ASP A 303 25.84 9.00 26.73
CA ASP A 303 26.91 9.20 25.75
C ASP A 303 26.60 8.61 24.37
N ALA A 304 26.94 9.35 23.31
CA ALA A 304 26.84 8.91 21.93
C ALA A 304 28.12 8.25 21.43
N VAL A 305 29.28 8.83 21.76
CA VAL A 305 30.58 8.44 21.23
C VAL A 305 31.64 8.53 22.32
N THR A 306 32.51 7.53 22.42
CA THR A 306 33.73 7.56 23.24
C THR A 306 34.95 7.66 22.34
N VAL A 307 35.86 8.57 22.67
CA VAL A 307 37.15 8.75 22.02
C VAL A 307 38.25 8.50 23.06
N VAL A 308 39.14 7.57 22.75
CA VAL A 308 40.29 7.23 23.58
C VAL A 308 41.56 7.41 22.75
N GLY A 309 42.47 8.27 23.20
CA GLY A 309 43.80 8.43 22.65
C GLY A 309 44.86 7.87 23.60
N LEU A 310 45.73 7.04 23.05
CA LEU A 310 46.85 6.39 23.72
C LEU A 310 48.15 6.90 23.11
N GLY A 311 49.20 7.10 23.90
CA GLY A 311 50.51 7.41 23.38
C GLY A 311 51.63 7.04 24.34
N SER A 312 52.85 6.99 23.82
CA SER A 312 54.02 6.58 24.59
C SER A 312 54.35 7.59 25.70
N PRO A 313 54.77 7.15 26.90
CA PRO A 313 55.09 8.03 28.01
C PRO A 313 56.25 8.95 27.64
N ASP A 314 56.05 10.25 27.86
CA ASP A 314 57.06 11.27 27.59
C ASP A 314 58.27 11.04 28.53
N LEU A 315 59.45 10.76 27.98
CA LEU A 315 60.68 10.39 28.72
C LEU A 315 61.12 11.43 29.78
N SER A 316 60.48 12.61 29.82
CA SER A 316 60.78 13.71 30.74
C SER A 316 60.05 13.62 32.09
N SER A 317 58.93 12.90 32.19
CA SER A 317 58.09 12.84 33.41
C SER A 317 58.52 11.76 34.42
N ASN A 318 59.26 10.74 33.97
CA ASN A 318 59.69 9.59 34.81
C ASN A 318 60.99 9.80 35.60
N ALA A 319 61.60 10.99 35.59
CA ALA A 319 62.86 11.25 36.30
C ALA A 319 62.74 11.32 37.84
N LEU A 320 61.55 11.21 38.43
CA LEU A 320 61.33 11.37 39.88
C LEU A 320 60.63 10.20 40.58
N GLY A 321 60.42 9.06 39.91
CA GLY A 321 59.78 7.93 40.58
C GLY A 321 60.09 6.60 39.93
N ARG A 322 61.09 5.90 40.48
CA ARG A 322 61.01 4.51 40.98
C ARG A 322 62.32 3.78 40.75
N ALA A 323 63.12 3.72 41.81
CA ALA A 323 64.16 2.72 41.95
C ALA A 323 63.49 1.34 42.18
N GLY A 324 63.83 0.38 41.32
CA GLY A 324 63.76 -1.05 41.63
C GLY A 324 62.53 -1.80 41.12
N SER A 325 62.71 -2.52 40.01
CA SER A 325 62.63 -3.99 39.99
C SER A 325 62.92 -4.50 38.57
N VAL A 326 63.96 -5.32 38.45
CA VAL A 326 64.30 -6.08 37.23
C VAL A 326 63.43 -7.34 37.21
N GLY A 327 62.63 -7.50 36.15
CA GLY A 327 61.86 -8.70 35.86
C GLY A 327 61.24 -8.56 34.48
N ALA A 328 61.63 -9.46 33.58
CA ALA A 328 61.23 -9.47 32.17
C ALA A 328 59.81 -10.03 32.01
N ASP A 329 58.98 -9.30 31.27
CA ASP A 329 57.90 -9.79 30.41
C ASP A 329 57.65 -8.67 29.38
N GLU A 330 58.05 -8.89 28.12
CA GLU A 330 57.79 -7.99 26.99
C GLU A 330 56.40 -8.32 26.43
N ASP A 331 55.34 -7.68 26.96
CA ASP A 331 54.01 -7.49 26.33
C ASP A 331 53.08 -6.68 27.28
N ASP A 332 53.58 -5.61 27.89
CA ASP A 332 52.73 -4.58 28.53
C ASP A 332 52.96 -3.26 27.79
N ASP A 333 52.00 -2.89 26.95
CA ASP A 333 51.91 -1.54 26.38
C ASP A 333 51.76 -0.56 27.56
N ASP A 334 52.86 0.06 28.00
CA ASP A 334 52.91 1.21 28.92
C ASP A 334 52.29 2.48 28.27
N ASP A 335 51.25 2.31 27.45
CA ASP A 335 50.56 3.38 26.74
C ASP A 335 49.73 4.22 27.73
N GLU A 336 50.08 5.50 27.88
CA GLU A 336 49.35 6.41 28.75
C GLU A 336 48.13 6.97 28.00
N VAL A 337 46.99 7.09 28.71
CA VAL A 337 45.78 7.71 28.15
C VAL A 337 46.00 9.21 28.04
N GLN A 338 46.32 9.68 26.83
CA GLN A 338 46.53 11.09 26.52
C GLN A 338 45.23 11.83 26.22
N LEU A 339 44.19 11.12 25.78
CA LEU A 339 42.88 11.68 25.48
C LEU A 339 41.77 10.73 25.95
N TRP A 340 40.85 11.25 26.76
CA TRP A 340 39.59 10.59 27.07
C TRP A 340 38.45 11.58 26.89
N LEU A 341 37.56 11.30 25.94
CA LEU A 341 36.40 12.14 25.67
C LEU A 341 35.16 11.29 25.49
N GLN A 342 34.08 11.69 26.15
CA GLN A 342 32.73 11.18 25.93
C GLN A 342 31.89 12.32 25.36
N ILE A 343 31.30 12.08 24.19
CA ILE A 343 30.43 13.04 23.52
C ILE A 343 28.99 12.65 23.85
N PRO A 344 28.22 13.51 24.54
CA PRO A 344 26.85 13.19 24.96
C PRO A 344 25.90 13.13 23.76
N ARG A 345 24.81 12.36 23.91
CA ARG A 345 23.73 12.27 22.91
C ARG A 345 23.02 13.60 22.77
N SER A 346 22.64 14.20 23.91
CA SER A 346 21.90 15.45 23.98
C SER A 346 22.73 16.60 24.57
N SER A 347 22.42 17.84 24.19
CA SER A 347 23.04 19.02 24.82
C SER A 347 22.61 19.23 26.27
N ASP A 348 21.54 18.56 26.70
CA ASP A 348 20.93 18.73 28.02
C ASP A 348 21.63 17.89 29.11
N ASP A 349 22.40 16.87 28.72
CA ASP A 349 23.12 15.97 29.65
C ASP A 349 24.47 16.51 30.16
N VAL A 350 24.83 17.77 29.84
CA VAL A 350 26.12 18.37 30.27
C VAL A 350 26.14 18.77 31.77
N ARG A 351 25.23 18.27 32.61
CA ARG A 351 25.25 18.51 34.06
C ARG A 351 24.79 17.32 34.90
N ALA A 352 25.76 16.63 35.49
CA ALA A 352 25.69 16.11 36.86
C ALA A 352 27.08 16.15 37.49
#